data_AF-A0A1M5FSZ0-F1
#
_entry.id   AF-A0A1M5FSZ0-F1
#
_cell.length_a   1.000
_cell.length_b   1.000
_cell.length_c   1.000
_cell.angle_alpha   90.00
_cell.angle_beta   90.00
_cell.angle_gamma   90.00
#
_symmetry.space_group_name_H-M   'P 1'
#
loop_
_entity.id
_entity.type
_entity.pdbx_description
1 polymer ?
#
loop_
_entity_poly.entity_id
_entity_poly.type
_entity_poly.pdbx_seq_one_letter_code
_entity_poly.pdbx_strand_id
1 'polypeptide(L)'
;MDIILKKAKQFTDRYFLGGVSHYQDIIDAAKNDVYDIDNPADKIKYLNFILDRNNKDYAEHKPVCQNPENCSYNYTYETIAYYLTQELNRLGVHFNDDTFTEEEKEQAESKLDKILKDLNELKLGQQVIYEDLSKEINELRDLYFLGKKKWYQLFIGKSVDMVASGVVSESISKQIIEEVKKSLPALIGL
;
A
#
# COMPACT_ATOMS: atom_id res chain seq x y z
N MET A 1 6.09 -16.38 3.69
CA MET A 1 5.53 -16.32 2.32
C MET A 1 4.12 -15.76 2.45
N ASP A 2 3.87 -14.61 1.83
CA ASP A 2 2.57 -13.95 1.91
C ASP A 2 1.56 -14.65 0.98
N ILE A 3 0.64 -15.42 1.57
CA ILE A 3 -0.34 -16.23 0.86
C ILE A 3 -1.36 -15.34 0.13
N ILE A 4 -1.72 -14.19 0.71
CA ILE A 4 -2.70 -13.28 0.14
C ILE A 4 -2.14 -12.60 -1.10
N LEU A 5 -0.89 -12.13 -1.04
CA LEU A 5 -0.21 -11.61 -2.23
C LEU A 5 -0.03 -12.67 -3.31
N LYS A 6 0.27 -13.92 -2.94
CA LYS A 6 0.34 -15.01 -3.91
C LYS A 6 -1.02 -15.24 -4.59
N LYS A 7 -2.11 -15.24 -3.81
CA LYS A 7 -3.48 -15.38 -4.32
C LYS A 7 -3.85 -14.22 -5.25
N ALA A 8 -3.53 -12.98 -4.87
CA ALA A 8 -3.76 -11.80 -5.70
C ALA A 8 -2.97 -11.84 -7.01
N LYS A 9 -1.70 -12.26 -6.98
CA LYS A 9 -0.89 -12.45 -8.20
C LYS A 9 -1.49 -13.50 -9.14
N GLN A 10 -1.89 -14.65 -8.60
CA GLN A 10 -2.55 -15.70 -9.40
C GLN A 10 -3.87 -15.23 -10.01
N PHE A 11 -4.61 -14.38 -9.28
CA PHE A 11 -5.81 -13.74 -9.80
C PHE A 11 -5.46 -12.81 -10.98
N THR A 12 -4.49 -11.91 -10.81
CA THR A 12 -4.10 -10.98 -11.87
C THR A 12 -3.56 -11.71 -13.10
N ASP A 13 -2.75 -12.76 -12.91
CA ASP A 13 -2.21 -13.57 -14.01
C ASP A 13 -3.32 -14.29 -14.79
N ARG A 14 -4.43 -14.64 -14.14
CA ARG A 14 -5.57 -15.29 -14.80
C ARG A 14 -6.42 -14.31 -15.60
N TYR A 15 -6.68 -13.13 -15.04
CA TYR A 15 -7.71 -12.21 -15.54
C TYR A 15 -7.17 -11.00 -16.32
N PHE A 16 -5.90 -10.65 -16.16
CA PHE A 16 -5.28 -9.49 -16.81
C PHE A 16 -4.28 -9.88 -17.91
N LEU A 17 -3.85 -11.14 -17.95
CA LEU A 17 -2.87 -11.62 -18.92
C LEU A 17 -3.52 -11.75 -20.31
N GLY A 18 -3.08 -10.90 -21.25
CA GLY A 18 -3.64 -10.80 -22.60
C GLY A 18 -4.66 -9.67 -22.79
N GLY A 19 -4.91 -8.86 -21.76
CA GLY A 19 -5.83 -7.72 -21.81
C GLY A 19 -7.21 -8.04 -21.24
N VAL A 20 -7.88 -7.00 -20.75
CA VAL A 20 -9.14 -7.14 -20.01
C VAL A 20 -10.34 -6.84 -20.92
N SER A 21 -11.21 -7.84 -21.16
CA SER A 21 -12.39 -7.67 -22.04
C SER A 21 -13.73 -7.82 -21.34
N HIS A 22 -13.80 -8.50 -20.19
CA HIS A 22 -15.05 -8.81 -19.48
C HIS A 22 -14.93 -8.45 -18.00
N TYR A 23 -15.30 -7.21 -17.66
CA TYR A 23 -15.20 -6.72 -16.27
C TYR A 23 -16.07 -7.52 -15.30
N GLN A 24 -17.21 -8.07 -15.73
CA GLN A 24 -18.10 -8.84 -14.87
C GLN A 24 -17.39 -10.06 -14.28
N ASP A 25 -16.67 -10.81 -15.11
CA ASP A 25 -15.97 -12.02 -14.68
C ASP A 25 -14.91 -11.70 -13.61
N ILE A 26 -14.22 -10.57 -13.77
CA ILE A 26 -13.22 -10.10 -12.81
C ILE A 26 -13.88 -9.68 -11.51
N ILE A 27 -14.94 -8.88 -11.58
CA ILE A 27 -15.66 -8.40 -10.40
C ILE A 27 -16.23 -9.58 -9.61
N ASP A 28 -16.88 -10.53 -10.27
CA ASP A 28 -17.51 -11.66 -9.61
C ASP A 28 -16.48 -12.63 -9.04
N ALA A 29 -15.37 -12.85 -9.74
CA ALA A 29 -14.26 -13.63 -9.20
C ALA A 29 -13.62 -12.95 -7.98
N ALA A 30 -13.41 -11.63 -8.03
CA ALA A 30 -12.86 -10.87 -6.91
C ALA A 30 -13.78 -10.91 -5.68
N LYS A 31 -15.10 -10.79 -5.88
CA LYS A 31 -16.10 -10.93 -4.80
C LYS A 31 -16.01 -12.30 -4.13
N ASN A 32 -15.96 -13.37 -4.91
CA ASN A 32 -15.87 -14.73 -4.38
C ASN A 32 -14.59 -14.91 -3.56
N ASP A 33 -13.46 -14.44 -4.08
CA ASP A 33 -12.19 -14.51 -3.36
C ASP A 33 -12.20 -13.68 -2.07
N VAL A 34 -12.81 -12.49 -2.06
CA VAL A 34 -12.95 -11.63 -0.88
C VAL A 34 -13.91 -12.23 0.15
N TYR A 35 -14.95 -12.94 -0.29
CA TYR A 35 -15.86 -13.66 0.61
C TYR A 35 -15.11 -14.74 1.40
N ASP A 36 -14.21 -15.47 0.73
CA ASP A 36 -13.43 -16.57 1.31
C ASP A 36 -12.27 -16.11 2.23
N ILE A 37 -11.88 -14.84 2.17
CA ILE A 37 -10.86 -14.29 3.07
C ILE A 37 -11.57 -13.83 4.35
N ASP A 38 -11.12 -14.24 5.54
CA ASP A 38 -11.79 -13.80 6.78
C ASP A 38 -11.29 -12.44 7.28
N ASN A 39 -9.97 -12.26 7.29
CA ASN A 39 -9.33 -11.09 7.88
C ASN A 39 -9.56 -9.82 7.03
N PRO A 40 -10.13 -8.73 7.58
CA PRO A 40 -10.33 -7.47 6.85
C PRO A 40 -9.05 -6.88 6.27
N ALA A 41 -7.91 -6.96 6.97
CA ALA A 41 -6.64 -6.45 6.46
C ALA A 41 -6.18 -7.24 5.22
N ASP A 42 -6.39 -8.55 5.22
CA ASP A 42 -6.06 -9.41 4.09
C ASP A 42 -6.98 -9.14 2.88
N LYS A 43 -8.28 -8.88 3.12
CA LYS A 43 -9.20 -8.42 2.06
C LYS A 43 -8.72 -7.13 1.42
N ILE A 44 -8.34 -6.16 2.24
CA ILE A 44 -7.84 -4.87 1.77
C ILE A 44 -6.56 -5.07 0.96
N LYS A 45 -5.62 -5.90 1.46
CA LYS A 45 -4.37 -6.19 0.76
C LYS A 45 -4.61 -6.83 -0.60
N TYR A 46 -5.49 -7.82 -0.65
CA TYR A 46 -5.88 -8.53 -1.88
C TYR A 46 -6.50 -7.57 -2.91
N LEU A 47 -7.50 -6.78 -2.49
CA LEU A 47 -8.23 -5.85 -3.36
C LEU A 47 -7.35 -4.71 -3.87
N ASN A 48 -6.49 -4.13 -3.03
CA ASN A 48 -5.54 -3.10 -3.45
C ASN A 48 -4.57 -3.63 -4.51
N PHE A 49 -4.07 -4.85 -4.36
CA PHE A 49 -3.16 -5.42 -5.35
C PHE A 49 -3.81 -5.53 -6.74
N ILE A 50 -5.08 -5.96 -6.79
CA ILE A 50 -5.84 -6.05 -8.05
C ILE A 50 -6.10 -4.65 -8.62
N LEU A 51 -6.46 -3.69 -7.77
CA LEU A 51 -6.69 -2.30 -8.16
C LEU A 51 -5.42 -1.64 -8.72
N ASP A 52 -4.28 -1.81 -8.05
CA ASP A 52 -2.97 -1.32 -8.49
C ASP A 52 -2.62 -1.91 -9.86
N ARG A 53 -2.83 -3.22 -10.05
CA ARG A 53 -2.63 -3.88 -11.35
C ARG A 53 -3.54 -3.30 -12.43
N ASN A 54 -4.84 -3.15 -12.14
CA ASN A 54 -5.81 -2.59 -13.08
C ASN A 54 -5.44 -1.16 -13.50
N ASN A 55 -5.05 -0.32 -12.55
CA ASN A 55 -4.66 1.06 -12.79
C ASN A 55 -3.37 1.15 -13.62
N LYS A 56 -2.41 0.25 -13.38
CA LYS A 56 -1.21 0.15 -14.19
C LYS A 56 -1.55 -0.20 -15.65
N ASP A 57 -2.33 -1.24 -15.87
CA ASP A 57 -2.71 -1.69 -17.22
C ASP A 57 -3.55 -0.61 -17.94
N TYR A 58 -4.39 0.13 -17.21
CA TYR A 58 -5.11 1.28 -17.77
C TYR A 58 -4.17 2.44 -18.15
N ALA A 59 -3.21 2.77 -17.29
CA ALA A 59 -2.21 3.81 -17.56
C ALA A 59 -1.33 3.48 -18.78
N GLU A 60 -1.05 2.20 -19.02
CA GLU A 60 -0.34 1.73 -20.22
C GLU A 60 -1.23 1.78 -21.48
N HIS A 61 -2.53 1.49 -21.36
CA HIS A 61 -3.48 1.53 -22.48
C HIS A 61 -3.82 2.96 -22.93
N LYS A 62 -4.04 3.87 -21.98
CA LYS A 62 -4.60 5.21 -22.24
C LYS A 62 -3.83 6.03 -23.30
N PRO A 63 -2.48 6.06 -23.33
CA PRO A 63 -1.72 6.83 -24.32
C PRO A 63 -1.80 6.28 -25.74
N VAL A 64 -2.09 4.99 -25.91
CA VAL A 64 -2.15 4.32 -27.23
C VAL A 64 -3.59 4.14 -27.73
N CYS A 65 -4.58 4.54 -26.93
CA CYS A 65 -5.99 4.43 -27.26
C CYS A 65 -6.37 5.43 -28.37
N GLN A 66 -6.82 4.91 -29.51
CA GLN A 66 -7.21 5.73 -30.66
C GLN A 66 -8.63 6.29 -30.57
N ASN A 67 -9.46 5.78 -29.66
CA ASN A 67 -10.86 6.19 -29.50
C ASN A 67 -11.25 6.27 -28.02
N PRO A 68 -10.73 7.24 -27.26
CA PRO A 68 -10.85 7.28 -25.81
C PRO A 68 -12.30 7.38 -25.31
N GLU A 69 -13.19 8.02 -26.05
CA GLU A 69 -14.59 8.23 -25.64
C GLU A 69 -15.46 6.97 -25.78
N ASN A 70 -15.11 6.04 -26.68
CA ASN A 70 -15.88 4.82 -26.94
C ASN A 70 -15.04 3.55 -26.81
N CYS A 71 -13.91 3.61 -26.12
CA CYS A 71 -13.05 2.45 -25.93
C CYS A 71 -13.65 1.50 -24.89
N SER A 72 -13.97 0.28 -25.31
CA SER A 72 -14.47 -0.77 -24.40
C SER A 72 -13.46 -1.12 -23.30
N TYR A 73 -12.16 -1.04 -23.58
CA TYR A 73 -11.11 -1.26 -22.58
C TYR A 73 -11.11 -0.16 -21.51
N ASN A 74 -11.26 1.12 -21.88
CA ASN A 74 -11.37 2.22 -20.91
C ASN A 74 -12.54 1.99 -19.96
N TYR A 75 -13.73 1.74 -20.52
CA TYR A 75 -14.92 1.46 -19.74
C TYR A 75 -14.74 0.26 -18.79
N THR A 76 -14.06 -0.78 -19.27
CA THR A 76 -13.74 -1.98 -18.48
C THR A 76 -12.82 -1.66 -17.31
N TYR A 77 -11.70 -0.98 -17.54
CA TYR A 77 -10.76 -0.59 -16.48
C TYR A 77 -11.40 0.34 -15.45
N GLU A 78 -12.19 1.32 -15.91
CA GLU A 78 -12.91 2.26 -15.04
C GLU A 78 -13.97 1.56 -14.18
N THR A 79 -14.70 0.61 -14.76
CA THR A 79 -15.72 -0.16 -14.04
C THR A 79 -15.10 -1.05 -12.96
N ILE A 80 -13.99 -1.72 -13.27
CA ILE A 80 -13.23 -2.52 -12.29
C ILE A 80 -12.71 -1.61 -11.17
N ALA A 81 -12.07 -0.50 -11.52
CA ALA A 81 -11.52 0.44 -10.54
C ALA A 81 -12.61 0.98 -9.61
N TYR A 82 -13.75 1.39 -10.17
CA TYR A 82 -14.89 1.85 -9.40
C TYR A 82 -15.37 0.78 -8.41
N TYR A 83 -15.54 -0.46 -8.87
CA TYR A 83 -16.03 -1.54 -8.04
C TYR A 83 -15.07 -1.89 -6.88
N LEU A 84 -13.79 -2.10 -7.19
CA LEU A 84 -12.78 -2.44 -6.18
C LEU A 84 -12.63 -1.33 -5.15
N THR A 85 -12.69 -0.07 -5.59
CA THR A 85 -12.70 1.11 -4.71
C THR A 85 -13.90 1.09 -3.76
N GLN A 86 -15.09 0.74 -4.23
CA GLN A 86 -16.28 0.63 -3.36
C GLN A 86 -16.14 -0.49 -2.33
N GLU A 87 -15.56 -1.64 -2.68
CA GLU A 87 -15.29 -2.70 -1.70
C GLU A 87 -14.28 -2.27 -0.64
N LEU A 88 -13.21 -1.61 -1.06
CA LEU A 88 -12.20 -1.10 -0.14
C LEU A 88 -12.78 0.00 0.78
N ASN A 89 -13.64 0.88 0.25
CA ASN A 89 -14.40 1.85 1.05
C ASN A 89 -15.25 1.18 2.14
N ARG A 90 -15.91 0.05 1.83
CA ARG A 90 -16.68 -0.73 2.82
C ARG A 90 -15.79 -1.35 3.90
N LEU A 91 -14.53 -1.62 3.58
CA LEU A 91 -13.52 -2.10 4.52
C LEU A 91 -12.83 -0.93 5.28
N GLY A 92 -13.25 0.31 5.05
CA GLY A 92 -12.76 1.50 5.74
C GLY A 92 -11.51 2.12 5.11
N VAL A 93 -11.18 1.79 3.85
CA VAL A 93 -10.12 2.47 3.08
C VAL A 93 -10.77 3.48 2.15
N HIS A 94 -10.55 4.76 2.41
CA HIS A 94 -11.16 5.84 1.63
C HIS A 94 -10.24 6.30 0.49
N PHE A 95 -10.64 6.03 -0.75
CA PHE A 95 -9.91 6.48 -1.95
C PHE A 95 -10.22 7.94 -2.24
N ASN A 96 -9.50 8.82 -1.54
CA ASN A 96 -9.38 10.25 -1.79
C ASN A 96 -7.88 10.61 -1.62
N ASP A 97 -7.57 11.83 -1.16
CA ASP A 97 -6.19 12.24 -0.82
C ASP A 97 -5.50 11.29 0.20
N ASP A 98 -6.23 10.36 0.82
CA ASP A 98 -5.77 9.35 1.79
C ASP A 98 -5.15 8.08 1.15
N THR A 99 -5.06 7.96 -0.18
CA THR A 99 -4.38 6.79 -0.81
C THR A 99 -2.97 7.14 -1.25
N PHE A 100 -1.97 6.30 -0.90
CA PHE A 100 -0.61 6.48 -1.39
C PHE A 100 -0.54 6.29 -2.91
N THR A 101 -0.06 7.30 -3.63
CA THR A 101 0.36 7.14 -5.02
C THR A 101 1.66 6.34 -5.09
N GLU A 102 1.98 5.76 -6.26
CA GLU A 102 3.27 5.08 -6.47
C GLU A 102 4.46 6.02 -6.21
N GLU A 103 4.38 7.27 -6.64
CA GLU A 103 5.41 8.27 -6.37
C GLU A 103 5.54 8.55 -4.86
N GLU A 104 4.43 8.60 -4.12
CA GLU A 104 4.45 8.76 -2.67
C GLU A 104 5.01 7.52 -1.96
N LYS A 105 4.75 6.30 -2.46
CA LYS A 105 5.36 5.06 -1.96
C LYS A 105 6.88 5.10 -2.16
N GLU A 106 7.35 5.40 -3.38
CA GLU A 106 8.79 5.51 -3.69
C GLU A 106 9.47 6.59 -2.83
N GLN A 107 8.84 7.75 -2.67
CA GLN A 107 9.35 8.81 -1.80
C GLN A 107 9.38 8.39 -0.33
N ALA A 108 8.35 7.69 0.16
CA ALA A 108 8.32 7.18 1.52
C ALA A 108 9.42 6.12 1.74
N GLU A 109 9.60 5.20 0.80
CA GLU A 109 10.64 4.16 0.86
C GLU A 109 12.04 4.76 0.93
N SER A 110 12.37 5.66 0.00
CA SER A 110 13.68 6.34 -0.04
C SER A 110 14.00 7.07 1.27
N LYS A 111 12.99 7.68 1.89
CA LYS A 111 13.16 8.42 3.15
C LYS A 111 13.24 7.49 4.36
N LEU A 112 12.48 6.40 4.39
CA LEU A 112 12.62 5.36 5.43
C LEU A 112 14.00 4.68 5.35
N ASP A 113 14.50 4.41 4.15
CA ASP A 113 15.86 3.89 3.93
C ASP A 113 16.92 4.85 4.43
N LYS A 114 16.76 6.15 4.17
CA LYS A 114 17.65 7.18 4.69
C LYS A 114 17.63 7.23 6.22
N ILE A 115 16.45 7.19 6.84
CA ILE A 115 16.32 7.16 8.30
C ILE A 115 17.04 5.93 8.88
N LEU A 116 16.84 4.76 8.30
CA LEU A 116 17.56 3.55 8.71
C LEU A 116 19.08 3.74 8.57
N LYS A 117 19.55 4.25 7.43
CA LYS A 117 20.98 4.48 7.20
C LYS A 117 21.58 5.47 8.19
N ASP A 118 20.93 6.61 8.41
CA ASP A 118 21.39 7.65 9.34
C ASP A 118 21.44 7.09 10.78
N LEU A 119 20.48 6.25 11.17
CA LEU A 119 20.47 5.58 12.47
C LEU A 119 21.54 4.49 12.60
N ASN A 120 21.89 3.81 11.51
CA ASN A 120 23.00 2.86 11.48
C ASN A 120 24.35 3.59 11.65
N GLU A 121 24.53 4.73 10.99
CA GLU A 121 25.76 5.55 11.09
C GLU A 121 25.96 6.18 12.47
N LEU A 122 24.87 6.51 13.18
CA LEU A 122 24.90 7.03 14.55
C LEU A 122 25.29 5.97 15.61
N LYS A 123 25.28 4.67 15.27
CA LYS A 123 25.42 3.58 16.24
C LYS A 123 26.70 2.76 16.06
N LEU A 124 27.80 3.24 16.63
CA LEU A 124 28.90 2.37 17.04
C LEU A 124 28.42 1.51 18.25
N GLY A 125 28.02 0.25 18.01
CA GLY A 125 27.89 -0.78 19.06
C GLY A 125 26.50 -1.37 19.35
N GLN A 126 25.45 -1.06 18.58
CA GLN A 126 24.08 -1.52 18.84
C GLN A 126 23.41 -2.18 17.61
N GLN A 127 24.08 -3.15 16.98
CA GLN A 127 23.57 -3.87 15.79
C GLN A 127 22.20 -4.52 16.01
N VAL A 128 21.94 -5.12 17.18
CA VAL A 128 20.67 -5.81 17.48
C VAL A 128 19.48 -4.85 17.42
N ILE A 129 19.63 -3.62 17.94
CA ILE A 129 18.58 -2.60 17.90
C ILE A 129 18.27 -2.16 16.47
N TYR A 130 19.29 -2.12 15.62
CA TYR A 130 19.11 -1.75 14.22
C TYR A 130 18.32 -2.83 13.45
N GLU A 131 18.60 -4.11 13.71
CA GLU A 131 17.86 -5.22 13.11
C GLU A 131 16.38 -5.19 13.51
N ASP A 132 16.08 -4.98 14.80
CA ASP A 132 14.71 -4.88 15.31
C ASP A 132 13.97 -3.67 14.72
N LEU A 133 14.61 -2.50 14.69
CA LEU A 133 14.02 -1.30 14.08
C LEU A 133 13.79 -1.45 12.57
N SER A 134 14.75 -2.04 11.86
CA SER A 134 14.63 -2.33 10.42
C SER A 134 13.46 -3.25 10.14
N LYS A 135 13.27 -4.30 10.97
CA LYS A 135 12.13 -5.18 10.87
C LYS A 135 10.80 -4.43 11.05
N GLU A 136 10.67 -3.62 12.09
CA GLU A 136 9.46 -2.84 12.36
C GLU A 136 9.13 -1.85 11.22
N ILE A 137 10.16 -1.19 10.67
CA ILE A 137 10.00 -0.30 9.52
C ILE A 137 9.63 -1.06 8.25
N ASN A 138 10.18 -2.25 8.01
CA ASN A 138 9.81 -3.07 6.87
C ASN A 138 8.36 -3.58 6.97
N GLU A 139 7.90 -3.97 8.16
CA GLU A 139 6.50 -4.32 8.38
C GLU A 139 5.56 -3.16 8.05
N LEU A 140 5.97 -1.92 8.33
CA LEU A 140 5.19 -0.74 7.97
C LEU A 140 5.10 -0.53 6.45
N ARG A 141 6.17 -0.80 5.69
CA ARG A 141 6.14 -0.70 4.22
C ARG A 141 5.07 -1.61 3.62
N ASP A 142 4.91 -2.80 4.18
CA ASP A 142 3.90 -3.77 3.74
C ASP A 142 2.46 -3.29 3.96
N LEU A 143 2.25 -2.19 4.69
CA LEU A 143 0.94 -1.67 5.10
C LEU A 143 0.48 -0.43 4.32
N TYR A 144 1.19 0.01 3.27
CA TYR A 144 0.75 1.16 2.46
C TYR A 144 -0.67 1.00 1.90
N PHE A 145 -1.13 -0.25 1.71
CA PHE A 145 -2.49 -0.57 1.28
C PHE A 145 -3.59 -0.08 2.24
N LEU A 146 -3.27 0.26 3.48
CA LEU A 146 -4.24 0.70 4.49
C LEU A 146 -4.68 2.17 4.32
N GLY A 147 -4.03 2.92 3.45
CA GLY A 147 -4.22 4.36 3.31
C GLY A 147 -3.33 5.16 4.26
N LYS A 148 -3.04 6.40 3.87
CA LYS A 148 -2.12 7.37 4.46
C LYS A 148 -2.34 7.56 5.96
N LYS A 149 -3.56 7.93 6.36
CA LYS A 149 -3.93 8.21 7.75
C LYS A 149 -3.78 7.00 8.65
N LYS A 150 -4.31 5.84 8.24
CA LYS A 150 -4.25 4.61 9.02
C LYS A 150 -2.82 4.09 9.12
N TRP A 151 -2.06 4.18 8.03
CA TRP A 151 -0.64 3.87 8.02
C TRP A 151 0.14 4.74 9.01
N TYR A 152 -0.10 6.07 9.01
CA TYR A 152 0.56 6.98 9.94
C TYR A 152 0.20 6.69 11.40
N GLN A 153 -1.06 6.40 11.70
CA GLN A 153 -1.49 6.00 13.05
C GLN A 153 -0.76 4.73 13.53
N LEU A 154 -0.61 3.73 12.65
CA LEU A 154 0.13 2.51 12.96
C LEU A 154 1.63 2.77 13.15
N PHE A 155 2.21 3.64 12.33
CA PHE A 155 3.61 4.07 12.47
C PHE A 155 3.86 4.74 13.83
N ILE A 156 2.98 5.63 14.27
CA ILE A 156 3.09 6.28 15.59
C ILE A 156 2.92 5.26 16.71
N GLY A 157 1.94 4.36 16.61
CA GLY A 157 1.73 3.28 17.58
C GLY A 157 2.98 2.40 17.74
N LYS A 158 3.50 1.87 16.62
CA LYS A 158 4.76 1.10 16.63
C LYS A 158 5.93 1.91 17.17
N SER A 159 6.03 3.20 16.86
CA SER A 159 7.09 4.08 17.39
C SER A 159 7.03 4.23 18.91
N VAL A 160 5.84 4.29 19.49
CA VAL A 160 5.63 4.30 20.95
C VAL A 160 5.96 2.93 21.56
N ASP A 161 5.53 1.84 20.93
CA ASP A 161 5.82 0.48 21.38
C ASP A 161 7.32 0.18 21.36
N MET A 162 8.05 0.66 20.35
CA MET A 162 9.51 0.55 20.27
C MET A 162 10.23 1.33 21.39
N VAL A 163 9.65 2.44 21.86
CA VAL A 163 10.17 3.16 23.04
C VAL A 163 9.88 2.37 24.32
N ALA A 164 8.64 1.89 24.47
CA ALA A 164 8.22 1.14 25.65
C ALA A 164 8.98 -0.18 25.84
N SER A 165 9.32 -0.85 24.73
CA SER A 165 10.13 -2.07 24.70
C SER A 165 11.64 -1.84 24.84
N GLY A 166 12.08 -0.58 24.82
CA GLY A 166 13.51 -0.23 24.90
C GLY A 166 14.30 -0.48 23.62
N VAL A 167 13.63 -0.78 22.49
CA VAL A 167 14.27 -0.91 21.18
C VAL A 167 14.87 0.43 20.77
N VAL A 168 14.14 1.54 20.92
CA VAL A 168 14.67 2.89 20.65
C VAL A 168 14.49 3.81 21.84
N SER A 169 15.36 4.82 21.97
CA SER A 169 15.13 5.89 22.95
C SER A 169 13.99 6.79 22.48
N GLU A 170 13.35 7.48 23.43
CA GLU A 170 12.33 8.48 23.12
C GLU A 170 12.85 9.58 22.19
N SER A 171 14.11 9.99 22.34
CA SER A 171 14.76 10.98 21.47
C SER A 171 14.88 10.52 20.02
N ILE A 172 15.27 9.26 19.80
CA ILE A 172 15.38 8.66 18.48
C ILE A 172 13.99 8.49 17.87
N SER A 173 13.02 7.99 18.63
CA SER A 173 11.63 7.84 18.19
C SER A 173 11.03 9.19 17.72
N LYS A 174 11.24 10.27 18.48
CA LYS A 174 10.79 11.61 18.09
C LYS A 174 11.43 12.09 16.78
N GLN A 175 12.74 11.85 16.60
CA GLN A 175 13.42 12.20 15.34
C GLN A 175 12.85 11.44 14.14
N ILE A 176 12.62 10.14 14.27
CA ILE A 176 12.01 9.31 13.22
C ILE A 176 10.61 9.83 12.88
N ILE A 177 9.79 10.11 13.91
CA ILE A 177 8.43 10.65 13.73
C ILE A 177 8.45 12.00 13.02
N GLU A 178 9.34 12.90 13.43
CA GLU A 178 9.48 14.22 12.80
C GLU A 178 9.92 14.12 11.34
N GLU A 179 10.88 13.24 11.04
CA GLU A 179 11.32 13.04 9.66
C GLU A 179 10.23 12.44 8.79
N VAL A 180 9.47 11.45 9.27
CA VAL A 180 8.30 10.93 8.55
C VAL A 180 7.25 12.04 8.35
N LYS A 181 7.01 12.87 9.36
CA LYS A 181 6.08 14.00 9.29
C LYS A 181 6.47 15.06 8.25
N LYS A 182 7.75 15.44 8.18
CA LYS A 182 8.29 16.37 7.16
C LYS A 182 8.24 15.76 5.76
N SER A 183 8.49 14.46 5.69
CA SER A 183 8.64 13.71 4.46
C SER A 183 7.34 13.48 3.73
N LEU A 184 6.25 13.45 4.48
CA LEU A 184 4.94 13.09 3.99
C LEU A 184 3.90 14.12 4.45
N PRO A 185 4.02 15.39 4.04
CA PRO A 185 3.09 16.44 4.45
C PRO A 185 1.66 16.15 4.00
N ALA A 186 1.49 15.44 2.88
CA ALA A 186 0.20 14.96 2.38
C ALA A 186 -0.47 13.88 3.26
N LEU A 187 0.27 13.19 4.15
CA LEU A 187 -0.30 12.19 5.07
C LEU A 187 -1.16 12.81 6.17
N ILE A 188 -0.93 14.08 6.50
CA ILE A 188 -1.26 14.61 7.83
C ILE A 188 -2.51 15.49 7.81
N GLY A 189 -2.93 15.98 6.63
CA GLY A 189 -4.08 16.88 6.52
C GLY A 189 -4.09 17.93 7.64
N LEU A 190 -2.92 18.55 7.88
CA LEU A 190 -2.75 19.74 8.72
C LEU A 190 -2.50 20.94 7.82
#